data_AF-A0A0F9C054-F1
#
_entry.id   AF-A0A0F9C054-F1
#
_cell.length_a   1.000
_cell.length_b   1.000
_cell.length_c   1.000
_cell.angle_alpha   90.00
_cell.angle_beta   90.00
_cell.angle_gamma   90.00
#
_symmetry.space_group_name_H-M   'P 1'
#
loop_
_entity.id
_entity.type
_entity.pdbx_description
1 polymer ?
#
loop_
_entity_poly.entity_id
_entity_poly.type
_entity_poly.pdbx_seq_one_letter_code
_entity_poly.pdbx_strand_id
1 'polypeptide(L)'
;MTAQDRFKAICNFERTGDVFIWSVDSWNEAYTRWVREGMPVKNLNNKKEINMHLLGYQDRIECIKPNAAITGMGRNNNPPWVPPLVPMYENKILEEDNEHIIKIDYDGAIVRVQKSDPELMPQYLKYPVKDKKSWEEYKKRLDPFSPERWTKGWEIMSDDELQFPIKKEQVGKSYNERDFALGMMALSLFGMPRNYMGLENISYAIYDNVSLVEEMIEWQAYFSYEMLKKVFTAGIKLEWVWLWEDMCYNKGSLVSPAFVKKYMVPKYRKIVDLLLSNGVKALILDCDGNTEEL
;
A
#
# COMPACT_ATOMS: atom_id res chain seq x y z
N MET A 1 0.26 -15.86 25.61
CA MET A 1 0.73 -15.82 24.21
C MET A 1 0.44 -14.41 23.70
N THR A 2 1.44 -13.73 23.15
CA THR A 2 1.25 -12.39 22.59
C THR A 2 0.57 -12.45 21.22
N ALA A 3 0.10 -11.31 20.69
CA ALA A 3 -0.45 -11.26 19.33
C ALA A 3 0.65 -11.56 18.29
N GLN A 4 1.89 -11.13 18.56
CA GLN A 4 3.05 -11.46 17.76
C GLN A 4 3.31 -12.98 17.71
N ASP A 5 3.28 -13.67 18.86
CA ASP A 5 3.49 -15.12 18.94
C ASP A 5 2.37 -15.87 18.21
N ARG A 6 1.11 -15.44 18.41
CA ARG A 6 -0.06 -16.00 17.74
C ARG A 6 0.08 -15.89 16.23
N PHE A 7 0.39 -14.70 15.72
CA PHE A 7 0.60 -14.46 14.29
C PHE A 7 1.67 -15.38 13.71
N LYS A 8 2.85 -15.46 14.36
CA LYS A 8 3.95 -16.34 13.92
C LYS A 8 3.53 -17.80 13.86
N ALA A 9 2.85 -18.29 14.89
CA ALA A 9 2.39 -19.67 14.94
C ALA A 9 1.34 -19.98 13.84
N ILE A 10 0.46 -19.02 13.52
CA ILE A 10 -0.50 -19.15 12.41
C ILE A 10 0.23 -19.18 11.07
N CYS A 11 1.14 -18.25 10.80
CA CYS A 11 1.92 -18.23 9.55
C CYS A 11 2.83 -19.45 9.37
N ASN A 12 3.25 -20.09 10.46
CA ASN A 12 4.01 -21.35 10.42
C ASN A 12 3.11 -22.60 10.31
N PHE A 13 1.79 -22.44 10.20
CA PHE A 13 0.81 -23.53 10.18
C PHE A 13 0.81 -24.40 11.45
N GLU A 14 1.25 -23.85 12.59
CA GLU A 14 1.26 -24.54 13.90
C GLU A 14 -0.12 -24.49 14.59
N ARG A 15 -1.05 -23.67 14.07
CA ARG A 15 -2.39 -23.43 14.63
C ARG A 15 -3.49 -23.63 13.58
N THR A 16 -3.60 -24.84 13.04
CA THR A 16 -4.47 -25.17 11.88
C THR A 16 -5.98 -25.03 12.12
N GLY A 17 -6.43 -24.83 13.37
CA GLY A 17 -7.85 -24.60 13.72
C GLY A 17 -8.19 -23.15 14.05
N ASP A 18 -7.19 -22.26 14.06
CA ASP A 18 -7.40 -20.87 14.41
C ASP A 18 -7.71 -20.05 13.16
N VAL A 19 -8.75 -19.22 13.25
CA VAL A 19 -9.00 -18.17 12.26
C VAL A 19 -8.17 -16.94 12.63
N PHE A 20 -7.58 -16.31 11.62
CA PHE A 20 -6.93 -15.01 11.73
C PHE A 20 -7.62 -14.04 10.79
N ILE A 21 -8.11 -12.92 11.32
CA ILE A 21 -8.71 -11.87 10.50
C ILE A 21 -7.68 -10.74 10.38
N TRP A 22 -7.15 -10.57 9.16
CA TRP A 22 -6.08 -9.61 8.88
C TRP A 22 -6.49 -8.15 9.13
N SER A 23 -7.61 -7.76 8.53
CA SER A 23 -8.21 -6.45 8.69
C SER A 23 -9.72 -6.56 8.48
N VAL A 24 -10.46 -5.57 8.98
CA VAL A 24 -11.87 -5.38 8.63
C VAL A 24 -11.98 -4.14 7.76
N ASP A 25 -11.30 -4.15 6.62
CA ASP A 25 -11.32 -3.03 5.68
C ASP A 25 -12.66 -2.96 4.95
N SER A 26 -13.35 -1.83 5.12
CA SER A 26 -14.66 -1.58 4.53
C SER A 26 -14.79 -0.11 4.11
N TRP A 27 -15.73 0.12 3.19
CA TRP A 27 -16.21 1.46 2.87
C TRP A 27 -16.76 2.18 4.11
N ASN A 28 -16.59 3.50 4.13
CA ASN A 28 -16.99 4.34 5.28
C ASN A 28 -18.50 4.28 5.58
N GLU A 29 -19.31 4.07 4.55
CA GLU A 29 -20.75 3.86 4.60
C GLU A 29 -21.10 2.59 5.37
N ALA A 30 -20.32 1.52 5.20
CA ALA A 30 -20.54 0.25 5.89
C ALA A 30 -20.35 0.42 7.40
N TYR A 31 -19.26 1.04 7.84
CA TYR A 31 -19.06 1.32 9.27
C TYR A 31 -20.15 2.23 9.84
N THR A 32 -20.54 3.27 9.08
CA THR A 32 -21.61 4.19 9.48
C THR A 32 -22.93 3.46 9.64
N ARG A 33 -23.25 2.56 8.72
CA ARG A 33 -24.43 1.70 8.78
C ARG A 33 -24.38 0.76 9.99
N TRP A 34 -23.27 0.08 10.23
CA TRP A 34 -23.14 -0.85 11.36
C TRP A 34 -23.33 -0.15 12.71
N VAL A 35 -22.82 1.08 12.88
CA VAL A 35 -23.08 1.88 14.10
C VAL A 35 -24.57 2.20 14.23
N ARG A 36 -25.26 2.58 13.15
CA ARG A 36 -26.73 2.80 13.17
C ARG A 36 -27.51 1.53 13.50
N GLU A 37 -26.99 0.37 13.11
CA GLU A 37 -27.57 -0.95 13.41
C GLU A 37 -27.19 -1.49 14.80
N GLY A 38 -26.38 -0.75 15.58
CA GLY A 38 -26.09 -1.05 16.99
C GLY A 38 -24.65 -1.43 17.31
N MET A 39 -23.71 -1.33 16.37
CA MET A 39 -22.27 -1.54 16.66
C MET A 39 -21.79 -0.49 17.69
N PRO A 40 -21.21 -0.89 18.84
CA PRO A 40 -20.89 -0.01 19.97
C PRO A 40 -19.59 0.79 19.78
N VAL A 41 -19.31 1.24 18.55
CA VAL A 41 -18.17 2.11 18.22
C VAL A 41 -18.64 3.56 18.23
N LYS A 42 -17.86 4.44 18.86
CA LYS A 42 -18.16 5.88 18.98
C LYS A 42 -17.30 6.72 18.06
N ASN A 43 -16.06 6.29 17.82
CA ASN A 43 -15.12 7.00 16.95
C ASN A 43 -14.92 6.26 15.62
N LEU A 44 -15.43 6.85 14.54
CA LEU A 44 -15.24 6.36 13.17
C LEU A 44 -14.15 7.12 12.38
N ASN A 45 -13.43 8.06 13.02
CA ASN A 45 -12.37 8.83 12.37
C ASN A 45 -11.09 8.02 12.15
N ASN A 46 -10.93 6.93 12.88
CA ASN A 46 -9.84 5.98 12.72
C ASN A 46 -10.34 4.56 13.02
N LYS A 47 -9.47 3.57 12.77
CA LYS A 47 -9.81 2.16 12.95
C LYS A 47 -9.67 1.63 14.37
N LYS A 48 -9.25 2.45 15.34
CA LYS A 48 -8.87 1.93 16.68
C LYS A 48 -10.03 1.26 17.40
N GLU A 49 -11.16 1.93 17.50
CA GLU A 49 -12.35 1.35 18.15
C GLU A 49 -12.97 0.23 17.31
N ILE A 50 -12.94 0.35 15.98
CA ILE A 50 -13.44 -0.67 15.04
C ILE A 50 -12.65 -1.96 15.19
N ASN A 51 -11.33 -1.88 15.09
CA ASN A 51 -10.41 -3.01 15.24
C ASN A 51 -10.49 -3.62 16.64
N MET A 52 -10.57 -2.80 17.69
CA MET A 52 -10.76 -3.33 19.05
C MET A 52 -12.07 -4.08 19.22
N HIS A 53 -13.15 -3.59 18.61
CA HIS A 53 -14.46 -4.22 18.71
C HIS A 53 -14.54 -5.53 17.92
N LEU A 54 -14.01 -5.56 16.70
CA LEU A 54 -14.18 -6.68 15.77
C LEU A 54 -13.05 -7.72 15.84
N LEU A 55 -11.82 -7.29 16.16
CA LEU A 55 -10.63 -8.14 16.15
C LEU A 55 -10.06 -8.35 17.54
N GLY A 56 -10.08 -7.32 18.38
CA GLY A 56 -9.40 -7.32 19.67
C GLY A 56 -7.86 -7.39 19.54
N TYR A 57 -7.17 -7.31 20.68
CA TYR A 57 -5.70 -7.27 20.68
C TYR A 57 -5.05 -8.57 20.17
N GLN A 58 -5.76 -9.69 20.18
CA GLN A 58 -5.20 -11.00 19.81
C GLN A 58 -4.79 -11.07 18.34
N ASP A 59 -5.54 -10.41 17.44
CA ASP A 59 -5.26 -10.38 16.00
C ASP A 59 -4.66 -9.02 15.60
N ARG A 60 -4.05 -8.30 16.57
CA ARG A 60 -3.41 -7.01 16.31
C ARG A 60 -2.23 -7.18 15.36
N ILE A 61 -2.35 -6.49 14.23
CA ILE A 61 -1.26 -6.20 13.31
C ILE A 61 -1.08 -4.68 13.19
N GLU A 62 0.15 -4.26 12.95
CA GLU A 62 0.47 -2.86 12.69
C GLU A 62 1.39 -2.76 11.47
N CYS A 63 1.33 -1.64 10.77
CA CYS A 63 2.18 -1.36 9.62
C CYS A 63 3.14 -0.22 9.97
N ILE A 64 4.44 -0.45 9.85
CA ILE A 64 5.42 0.63 9.96
C ILE A 64 5.23 1.60 8.80
N LYS A 65 5.33 2.90 9.10
CA LYS A 65 5.29 4.00 8.14
C LYS A 65 6.68 4.60 7.96
N PRO A 66 6.97 5.21 6.80
CA PRO A 66 6.19 5.32 5.56
C PRO A 66 6.02 3.98 4.82
N ASN A 67 4.94 3.84 4.03
CA ASN A 67 4.76 2.70 3.11
C ASN A 67 5.61 2.87 1.84
N ALA A 68 6.04 1.76 1.24
CA ALA A 68 6.68 1.73 -0.07
C ALA A 68 5.74 1.25 -1.21
N ALA A 69 4.44 1.38 -0.99
CA ALA A 69 3.37 1.02 -1.94
C ALA A 69 2.23 2.04 -1.85
N ILE A 70 1.10 1.75 -2.50
CA ILE A 70 -0.08 2.60 -2.48
C ILE A 70 -0.60 2.81 -1.05
N THR A 71 -1.15 3.98 -0.75
CA THR A 71 -1.78 4.27 0.55
C THR A 71 -3.07 5.07 0.36
N GLY A 72 -4.11 4.73 1.13
CA GLY A 72 -5.36 5.50 1.15
C GLY A 72 -5.21 6.76 1.99
N MET A 73 -5.50 7.91 1.40
CA MET A 73 -5.51 9.20 2.12
C MET A 73 -6.84 9.49 2.81
N GLY A 74 -7.90 8.77 2.41
CA GLY A 74 -9.21 8.90 3.01
C GLY A 74 -9.28 8.30 4.42
N ARG A 75 -10.35 8.66 5.13
CA ARG A 75 -10.67 8.13 6.46
C ARG A 75 -10.66 6.59 6.42
N ASN A 76 -10.00 5.97 7.39
CA ASN A 76 -9.89 4.51 7.48
C ASN A 76 -9.20 3.86 6.26
N ASN A 77 -8.22 4.52 5.63
CA ASN A 77 -7.49 4.03 4.45
C ASN A 77 -8.36 3.85 3.18
N ASN A 78 -9.46 4.62 3.11
CA ASN A 78 -10.31 4.72 1.91
C ASN A 78 -9.69 5.68 0.87
N PRO A 79 -10.29 5.79 -0.34
CA PRO A 79 -9.84 6.70 -1.39
C PRO A 79 -9.64 8.16 -0.95
N PRO A 80 -8.79 8.93 -1.66
CA PRO A 80 -8.00 8.50 -2.82
C PRO A 80 -6.81 7.63 -2.41
N TRP A 81 -6.55 6.57 -3.19
CA TRP A 81 -5.36 5.75 -3.05
C TRP A 81 -4.24 6.31 -3.92
N VAL A 82 -3.13 6.66 -3.29
CA VAL A 82 -2.05 7.40 -3.94
C VAL A 82 -0.75 6.61 -3.92
N PRO A 83 0.06 6.67 -5.00
CA PRO A 83 1.45 6.22 -4.98
C PRO A 83 2.24 6.94 -3.87
N PRO A 84 3.36 6.35 -3.39
CA PRO A 84 4.15 6.93 -2.29
C PRO A 84 5.04 8.10 -2.77
N LEU A 85 4.42 9.14 -3.32
CA LEU A 85 5.10 10.32 -3.86
C LEU A 85 5.50 11.29 -2.74
N VAL A 86 6.71 11.83 -2.82
CA VAL A 86 7.21 12.87 -1.92
C VAL A 86 7.93 13.97 -2.72
N PRO A 87 7.43 15.23 -2.71
CA PRO A 87 6.07 15.59 -2.32
C PRO A 87 5.05 15.00 -3.31
N MET A 88 3.80 14.86 -2.88
CA MET A 88 2.68 14.60 -3.79
C MET A 88 2.45 15.80 -4.74
N TYR A 89 1.63 15.60 -5.76
CA TYR A 89 1.14 16.73 -6.56
C TYR A 89 0.12 17.54 -5.75
N GLU A 90 0.07 18.84 -6.02
CA GLU A 90 -0.93 19.73 -5.42
C GLU A 90 -2.30 19.41 -6.03
N ASN A 91 -3.30 19.12 -5.17
CA ASN A 91 -4.66 18.94 -5.63
C ASN A 91 -5.22 20.29 -6.11
N LYS A 92 -5.46 20.42 -7.41
CA LYS A 92 -5.80 21.71 -8.03
C LYS A 92 -6.97 21.59 -8.97
N ILE A 93 -8.05 22.33 -8.69
CA ILE A 93 -9.19 22.47 -9.60
C ILE A 93 -8.77 23.24 -10.85
N LEU A 94 -9.10 22.69 -12.01
CA LEU A 94 -8.85 23.29 -13.33
C LEU A 94 -10.14 23.84 -13.93
N GLU A 95 -11.24 23.12 -13.75
CA GLU A 95 -12.57 23.46 -14.25
C GLU A 95 -13.63 22.89 -13.29
N GLU A 96 -14.74 23.60 -13.15
CA GLU A 96 -15.87 23.18 -12.31
C GLU A 96 -17.17 23.59 -12.99
N ASP A 97 -18.08 22.62 -13.17
CA ASP A 97 -19.44 22.85 -13.66
C ASP A 97 -20.48 22.45 -12.60
N ASN A 98 -21.77 22.36 -12.94
CA ASN A 98 -22.81 22.03 -11.94
C ASN A 98 -22.72 20.60 -11.39
N GLU A 99 -22.16 19.66 -12.15
CA GLU A 99 -22.15 18.22 -11.84
C GLU A 99 -20.74 17.68 -11.58
N HIS A 100 -19.71 18.30 -12.14
CA HIS A 100 -18.36 17.76 -12.19
C HIS A 100 -17.29 18.78 -11.76
N ILE A 101 -16.17 18.23 -11.31
CA ILE A 101 -14.92 18.93 -11.08
C ILE A 101 -13.84 18.24 -11.91
N ILE A 102 -13.11 19.01 -12.70
CA ILE A 102 -11.86 18.57 -13.33
C ILE A 102 -10.70 19.11 -12.51
N LYS A 103 -9.84 18.23 -12.02
CA LYS A 103 -8.72 18.58 -11.14
C LYS A 103 -7.45 17.80 -11.48
N ILE A 104 -6.31 18.35 -11.09
CA ILE A 104 -5.08 17.58 -10.89
C ILE A 104 -5.21 16.87 -9.54
N ASP A 105 -5.03 15.55 -9.52
CA ASP A 105 -5.07 14.76 -8.29
C ASP A 105 -3.67 14.57 -7.66
N TYR A 106 -3.62 13.98 -6.47
CA TYR A 106 -2.39 13.82 -5.69
C TYR A 106 -1.30 12.98 -6.37
N ASP A 107 -1.70 12.11 -7.29
CA ASP A 107 -0.80 11.30 -8.12
C ASP A 107 -0.33 12.03 -9.39
N GLY A 108 -0.82 13.25 -9.66
CA GLY A 108 -0.50 14.05 -10.83
C GLY A 108 -1.38 13.79 -12.06
N ALA A 109 -2.34 12.87 -11.98
CA ALA A 109 -3.32 12.66 -13.03
C ALA A 109 -4.33 13.82 -13.10
N ILE A 110 -4.82 14.12 -14.30
CA ILE A 110 -6.00 14.98 -14.48
C ILE A 110 -7.22 14.08 -14.51
N VAL A 111 -8.14 14.31 -13.58
CA VAL A 111 -9.32 13.49 -13.37
C VAL A 111 -10.59 14.34 -13.39
N ARG A 112 -11.70 13.75 -13.84
CA ARG A 112 -13.05 14.29 -13.69
C ARG A 112 -13.78 13.51 -12.60
N VAL A 113 -14.24 14.24 -11.59
CA VAL A 113 -14.96 13.71 -10.41
C VAL A 113 -16.40 14.20 -10.45
N GLN A 114 -17.34 13.34 -10.08
CA GLN A 114 -18.75 13.72 -9.89
C GLN A 114 -18.95 14.35 -8.51
N LYS A 115 -19.62 15.50 -8.44
CA LYS A 115 -19.83 16.22 -7.17
C LYS A 115 -20.72 15.49 -6.19
N SER A 116 -21.71 14.74 -6.70
CA SER A 116 -22.67 14.01 -5.87
C SER A 116 -22.06 12.82 -5.14
N ASP A 117 -20.98 12.25 -5.69
CA ASP A 117 -20.30 11.10 -5.13
C ASP A 117 -18.79 11.16 -5.42
N PRO A 118 -18.06 12.00 -4.66
CA PRO A 118 -16.64 12.22 -4.89
C PRO A 118 -15.75 11.04 -4.47
N GLU A 119 -16.31 10.01 -3.82
CA GLU A 119 -15.60 8.80 -3.41
C GLU A 119 -15.60 7.71 -4.51
N LEU A 120 -16.48 7.82 -5.52
CA LEU A 120 -16.44 6.95 -6.70
C LEU A 120 -15.15 7.14 -7.50
N MET A 121 -14.76 6.06 -8.19
CA MET A 121 -13.63 6.07 -9.10
C MET A 121 -13.82 7.15 -10.17
N PRO A 122 -12.88 8.11 -10.26
CA PRO A 122 -13.03 9.22 -11.20
C PRO A 122 -12.71 8.79 -12.63
N GLN A 123 -13.14 9.59 -13.60
CA GLN A 123 -12.71 9.41 -14.98
C GLN A 123 -11.31 10.01 -15.15
N TYR A 124 -10.33 9.19 -15.52
CA TYR A 124 -8.98 9.65 -15.85
C TYR A 124 -8.97 10.31 -17.24
N LEU A 125 -8.62 11.58 -17.30
CA LEU A 125 -8.52 12.35 -18.55
C LEU A 125 -7.08 12.39 -19.07
N LYS A 126 -6.10 12.43 -18.17
CA LYS A 126 -4.67 12.48 -18.53
C LYS A 126 -3.80 11.93 -17.42
N TYR A 127 -2.92 11.00 -17.77
CA TYR A 127 -1.89 10.47 -16.87
C TYR A 127 -0.62 11.34 -16.88
N PRO A 128 0.12 11.38 -15.75
CA PRO A 128 1.34 12.20 -15.61
C PRO A 128 2.53 11.62 -16.38
N VAL A 129 2.59 10.29 -16.60
CA VAL A 129 3.67 9.63 -17.33
C VAL A 129 3.18 9.16 -18.69
N LYS A 130 3.87 9.55 -19.75
CA LYS A 130 3.51 9.25 -21.15
C LYS A 130 4.70 8.80 -21.99
N ASP A 131 5.88 9.23 -21.58
CA ASP A 131 7.14 9.03 -22.29
C ASP A 131 8.29 9.07 -21.29
N LYS A 132 9.51 8.85 -21.80
CA LYS A 132 10.73 8.88 -20.99
C LYS A 132 10.93 10.21 -20.26
N LYS A 133 10.59 11.34 -20.87
CA LYS A 133 10.81 12.67 -20.30
C LYS A 133 9.88 12.90 -19.09
N SER A 134 8.60 12.60 -19.26
CA SER A 134 7.59 12.70 -18.20
C SER A 134 7.85 11.69 -17.08
N TRP A 135 8.34 10.49 -17.40
CA TRP A 135 8.81 9.54 -16.40
C TRP A 135 9.96 10.09 -15.54
N GLU A 136 11.02 10.64 -16.15
CA GLU A 136 12.14 11.20 -15.39
C GLU A 136 11.73 12.37 -14.48
N GLU A 137 10.72 13.14 -14.86
CA GLU A 137 10.13 14.16 -13.98
C GLU A 137 9.36 13.54 -12.82
N TYR A 138 8.50 12.56 -13.10
CA TYR A 138 7.69 11.87 -12.11
C TYR A 138 8.55 11.12 -11.06
N LYS A 139 9.58 10.43 -11.55
CA LYS A 139 10.54 9.64 -10.78
C LYS A 139 11.24 10.44 -9.68
N LYS A 140 11.41 11.76 -9.83
CA LYS A 140 11.98 12.63 -8.78
C LYS A 140 11.20 12.57 -7.47
N ARG A 141 9.89 12.25 -7.52
CA ARG A 141 9.02 12.11 -6.34
C ARG A 141 9.08 10.72 -5.71
N LEU A 142 9.76 9.78 -6.37
CA LEU A 142 9.95 8.39 -5.96
C LEU A 142 11.40 8.14 -5.53
N ASP A 143 12.03 9.10 -4.87
CA ASP A 143 13.35 8.93 -4.26
C ASP A 143 13.20 8.32 -2.85
N PRO A 144 13.78 7.12 -2.59
CA PRO A 144 13.71 6.49 -1.27
C PRO A 144 14.43 7.28 -0.18
N PHE A 145 15.33 8.21 -0.54
CA PHE A 145 16.16 8.96 0.38
C PHE A 145 15.65 10.38 0.68
N SER A 146 14.52 10.80 0.11
CA SER A 146 13.91 12.09 0.44
C SER A 146 13.71 12.20 1.97
N PRO A 147 14.31 13.19 2.66
CA PRO A 147 14.24 13.30 4.12
C PRO A 147 12.81 13.40 4.65
N GLU A 148 11.91 14.03 3.88
CA GLU A 148 10.51 14.25 4.23
C GLU A 148 9.71 12.95 4.31
N ARG A 149 10.23 11.85 3.74
CA ARG A 149 9.58 10.54 3.73
C ARG A 149 9.60 9.87 5.09
N TRP A 150 10.67 10.05 5.85
CA TRP A 150 10.89 9.39 7.15
C TRP A 150 10.71 10.41 8.27
N THR A 151 9.53 10.40 8.91
CA THR A 151 9.22 11.30 10.01
C THR A 151 10.16 11.09 11.19
N LYS A 152 10.43 12.15 11.95
CA LYS A 152 11.28 12.05 13.13
C LYS A 152 10.65 11.08 14.14
N GLY A 153 11.41 10.07 14.56
CA GLY A 153 10.93 9.06 15.51
C GLY A 153 10.11 7.93 14.89
N TRP A 154 10.21 7.71 13.57
CA TRP A 154 9.58 6.57 12.90
C TRP A 154 9.99 5.19 13.49
N GLU A 155 11.10 5.12 14.24
CA GLU A 155 11.60 3.90 14.88
C GLU A 155 10.89 3.54 16.20
N ILE A 156 10.08 4.45 16.76
CA ILE A 156 9.39 4.27 18.04
C ILE A 156 7.88 4.22 17.87
N MET A 157 7.21 3.54 18.80
CA MET A 157 5.76 3.42 18.82
C MET A 157 5.13 4.71 19.36
N SER A 158 4.26 5.32 18.56
CA SER A 158 3.37 6.42 18.92
C SER A 158 1.92 6.02 18.65
N ASP A 159 0.95 6.64 19.33
CA ASP A 159 -0.45 6.30 19.12
C ASP A 159 -0.94 6.71 17.72
N ASP A 160 -0.41 7.80 17.15
CA ASP A 160 -0.88 8.37 15.88
C ASP A 160 -0.58 7.49 14.66
N GLU A 161 0.46 6.66 14.74
CA GLU A 161 0.91 5.79 13.63
C GLU A 161 0.26 4.40 13.65
N LEU A 162 -0.52 4.08 14.70
CA LEU A 162 -1.05 2.73 14.95
C LEU A 162 -2.55 2.63 14.69
N GLN A 163 -2.97 1.49 14.16
CA GLN A 163 -4.36 1.19 13.84
C GLN A 163 -5.14 0.63 15.02
N PHE A 164 -4.46 0.17 16.07
CA PHE A 164 -5.05 -0.20 17.36
C PHE A 164 -4.64 0.82 18.43
N PRO A 165 -5.42 0.99 19.51
CA PRO A 165 -5.01 1.83 20.62
C PRO A 165 -3.69 1.35 21.20
N ILE A 166 -2.71 2.25 21.33
CA ILE A 166 -1.43 1.92 21.93
C ILE A 166 -1.61 1.60 23.43
N LYS A 167 -0.89 0.61 23.92
CA LYS A 167 -0.82 0.35 25.37
C LYS A 167 0.10 1.38 26.02
N LYS A 168 -0.23 1.84 27.22
CA LYS A 168 0.53 2.93 27.90
C LYS A 168 2.01 2.62 28.03
N GLU A 169 2.33 1.36 28.32
CA GLU A 169 3.69 0.83 28.47
C GLU A 169 4.48 0.71 27.16
N GLN A 170 3.84 0.92 26.00
CA GLN A 170 4.47 0.88 24.67
C GLN A 170 4.82 2.28 24.14
N VAL A 171 4.23 3.34 24.69
CA VAL A 171 4.44 4.71 24.20
C VAL A 171 5.92 5.09 24.28
N GLY A 172 6.48 5.50 23.13
CA GLY A 172 7.87 5.95 23.02
C GLY A 172 8.91 4.83 23.03
N LYS A 173 8.50 3.57 23.11
CA LYS A 173 9.41 2.42 23.03
C LYS A 173 9.75 2.06 21.60
N SER A 174 10.88 1.39 21.41
CA SER A 174 11.24 0.84 20.10
C SER A 174 10.21 -0.20 19.67
N TYR A 175 9.94 -0.29 18.37
CA TYR A 175 9.15 -1.39 17.81
C TYR A 175 9.69 -2.77 18.17
N ASN A 176 10.96 -2.91 18.57
CA ASN A 176 11.52 -4.19 19.03
C ASN A 176 10.97 -4.66 20.39
N GLU A 177 10.30 -3.79 21.15
CA GLU A 177 9.69 -4.09 22.45
C GLU A 177 8.17 -4.34 22.37
N ARG A 178 7.63 -4.44 21.16
CA ARG A 178 6.19 -4.67 20.91
C ARG A 178 5.77 -6.11 21.25
N ASP A 179 4.44 -6.30 21.33
CA ASP A 179 3.80 -7.61 21.52
C ASP A 179 2.80 -7.97 20.39
N PHE A 180 2.87 -7.26 19.27
CA PHE A 180 2.04 -7.44 18.09
C PHE A 180 2.87 -7.69 16.83
N ALA A 181 2.24 -8.23 15.79
CA ALA A 181 2.92 -8.43 14.51
C ALA A 181 3.05 -7.10 13.77
N LEU A 182 4.28 -6.74 13.40
CA LEU A 182 4.59 -5.53 12.64
C LEU A 182 5.01 -5.91 11.24
N GLY A 183 4.53 -5.19 10.25
CA GLY A 183 5.01 -5.34 8.89
C GLY A 183 5.05 -4.03 8.12
N MET A 184 5.21 -4.15 6.81
CA MET A 184 5.34 -3.01 5.91
C MET A 184 4.63 -3.32 4.59
N MET A 185 3.90 -2.35 4.05
CA MET A 185 3.46 -2.37 2.67
C MET A 185 4.63 -1.96 1.78
N ALA A 186 4.98 -2.76 0.78
CA ALA A 186 6.08 -2.50 -0.13
C ALA A 186 5.74 -2.95 -1.53
N LEU A 187 6.47 -2.43 -2.52
CA LEU A 187 6.49 -2.92 -3.89
C LEU A 187 5.18 -2.80 -4.67
N SER A 188 5.35 -2.54 -5.97
CA SER A 188 4.39 -2.82 -7.02
C SER A 188 5.12 -2.63 -8.34
N LEU A 189 5.39 -3.73 -9.04
CA LEU A 189 6.22 -3.68 -10.24
C LEU A 189 5.41 -3.28 -11.48
N PHE A 190 4.14 -3.65 -11.57
CA PHE A 190 3.24 -3.29 -12.65
C PHE A 190 2.13 -2.34 -12.18
N GLY A 191 1.56 -2.55 -11.00
CA GLY A 191 0.45 -1.74 -10.47
C GLY A 191 0.81 -0.25 -10.35
N MET A 192 2.01 0.08 -9.86
CA MET A 192 2.48 1.47 -9.80
C MET A 192 2.66 2.09 -11.21
N PRO A 193 3.43 1.48 -12.14
CA PRO A 193 3.45 1.94 -13.54
C PRO A 193 2.08 2.12 -14.16
N ARG A 194 1.17 1.17 -13.96
CA ARG A 194 -0.22 1.25 -14.43
C ARG A 194 -0.93 2.48 -13.86
N ASN A 195 -0.74 2.82 -12.59
CA ASN A 195 -1.40 3.97 -11.97
C ASN A 195 -0.98 5.31 -12.58
N TYR A 196 0.31 5.54 -12.82
CA TYR A 196 0.79 6.83 -13.33
C TYR A 196 0.97 6.92 -14.85
N MET A 197 0.91 5.79 -15.57
CA MET A 197 0.88 5.77 -17.04
C MET A 197 -0.52 5.53 -17.61
N GLY A 198 -1.38 4.85 -16.84
CA GLY A 198 -2.71 4.41 -17.27
C GLY A 198 -2.68 3.02 -17.90
N LEU A 199 -3.76 2.25 -17.70
CA LEU A 199 -3.87 0.86 -18.15
C LEU A 199 -3.73 0.71 -19.68
N GLU A 200 -4.39 1.57 -20.45
CA GLU A 200 -4.32 1.52 -21.91
C GLU A 200 -2.90 1.82 -22.40
N ASN A 201 -2.31 2.92 -21.92
CA ASN A 201 -0.97 3.35 -22.35
C ASN A 201 0.10 2.32 -21.99
N ILE A 202 0.06 1.75 -20.78
CA ILE A 202 1.05 0.73 -20.39
C ILE A 202 0.89 -0.55 -21.21
N SER A 203 -0.33 -0.90 -21.62
CA SER A 203 -0.60 -2.06 -22.48
C SER A 203 0.08 -1.92 -23.84
N TYR A 204 0.04 -0.72 -24.45
CA TYR A 204 0.81 -0.44 -25.67
C TYR A 204 2.31 -0.34 -25.41
N ALA A 205 2.73 0.35 -24.34
CA ALA A 205 4.14 0.57 -24.03
C ALA A 205 4.92 -0.73 -23.80
N ILE A 206 4.27 -1.80 -23.30
CA ILE A 206 4.90 -3.12 -23.16
C ILE A 206 5.39 -3.68 -24.51
N TYR A 207 4.74 -3.34 -25.62
CA TYR A 207 5.15 -3.76 -26.96
C TYR A 207 5.99 -2.69 -27.67
N ASP A 208 5.54 -1.43 -27.63
CA ASP A 208 6.14 -0.35 -28.42
C ASP A 208 7.41 0.23 -27.77
N ASN A 209 7.52 0.17 -26.43
CA ASN A 209 8.60 0.77 -25.67
C ASN A 209 8.89 0.02 -24.35
N VAL A 210 9.16 -1.28 -24.46
CA VAL A 210 9.39 -2.15 -23.30
C VAL A 210 10.55 -1.67 -22.41
N SER A 211 11.53 -0.96 -22.96
CA SER A 211 12.66 -0.43 -22.20
C SER A 211 12.23 0.62 -21.17
N LEU A 212 11.26 1.47 -21.51
CA LEU A 212 10.68 2.42 -20.54
C LEU A 212 9.93 1.67 -19.44
N VAL A 213 9.16 0.64 -19.79
CA VAL A 213 8.41 -0.17 -18.81
C VAL A 213 9.37 -0.91 -17.86
N GLU A 214 10.43 -1.52 -18.40
CA GLU A 214 11.46 -2.18 -17.61
C GLU A 214 12.17 -1.21 -16.66
N GLU A 215 12.44 0.02 -17.10
CA GLU A 215 13.04 1.02 -16.22
C GLU A 215 12.13 1.41 -15.06
N MET A 216 10.82 1.58 -15.31
CA MET A 216 9.85 1.85 -14.26
C MET A 216 9.78 0.68 -13.27
N ILE A 217 9.78 -0.57 -13.75
CA ILE A 217 9.83 -1.79 -12.93
C ILE A 217 11.11 -1.82 -12.06
N GLU A 218 12.29 -1.61 -12.67
CA GLU A 218 13.56 -1.62 -11.91
C GLU A 218 13.57 -0.50 -10.86
N TRP A 219 13.01 0.67 -11.17
CA TRP A 219 12.92 1.75 -10.20
C TRP A 219 12.00 1.43 -9.03
N GLN A 220 10.83 0.81 -9.27
CA GLN A 220 9.93 0.39 -8.18
C GLN A 220 10.59 -0.65 -7.26
N ALA A 221 11.35 -1.59 -7.85
CA ALA A 221 12.15 -2.55 -7.10
C ALA A 221 13.22 -1.86 -6.27
N TYR A 222 14.02 -0.98 -6.89
CA TYR A 222 15.07 -0.21 -6.21
C TYR A 222 14.51 0.63 -5.06
N PHE A 223 13.42 1.37 -5.30
CA PHE A 223 12.74 2.18 -4.31
C PHE A 223 12.31 1.33 -3.10
N SER A 224 11.62 0.22 -3.35
CA SER A 224 11.15 -0.66 -2.27
C SER A 224 12.30 -1.32 -1.51
N TYR A 225 13.37 -1.72 -2.22
CA TYR A 225 14.55 -2.32 -1.62
C TYR A 225 15.22 -1.37 -0.63
N GLU A 226 15.51 -0.12 -1.03
CA GLU A 226 16.19 0.84 -0.16
C GLU A 226 15.30 1.26 1.03
N MET A 227 13.98 1.35 0.83
CA MET A 227 13.02 1.59 1.91
C MET A 227 13.03 0.48 2.97
N LEU A 228 12.92 -0.78 2.54
CA LEU A 228 12.98 -1.94 3.43
C LEU A 228 14.34 -2.06 4.14
N LYS A 229 15.42 -1.88 3.38
CA LYS A 229 16.80 -1.90 3.91
C LYS A 229 17.01 -0.86 4.99
N LYS A 230 16.41 0.33 4.89
CA LYS A 230 16.48 1.35 5.94
C LYS A 230 15.81 0.87 7.23
N VAL A 231 14.65 0.22 7.15
CA VAL A 231 13.97 -0.41 8.32
C VAL A 231 14.88 -1.44 8.97
N PHE A 232 15.45 -2.36 8.20
CA PHE A 232 16.31 -3.40 8.73
C PHE A 232 17.64 -2.87 9.29
N THR A 233 18.22 -1.85 8.67
CA THR A 233 19.47 -1.20 9.14
C THR A 233 19.25 -0.48 10.48
N ALA A 234 18.04 0.01 10.75
CA ALA A 234 17.67 0.55 12.05
C ALA A 234 17.45 -0.54 13.13
N GLY A 235 17.59 -1.82 12.77
CA GLY A 235 17.44 -2.95 13.67
C GLY A 235 15.98 -3.34 13.95
N ILE A 236 15.02 -2.83 13.17
CA ILE A 236 13.60 -3.15 13.34
C ILE A 236 13.30 -4.47 12.62
N LYS A 237 12.70 -5.41 13.35
CA LYS A 237 12.24 -6.70 12.81
C LYS A 237 10.81 -6.59 12.31
N LEU A 238 10.49 -7.24 11.20
CA LEU A 238 9.13 -7.36 10.66
C LEU A 238 8.70 -8.84 10.66
N GLU A 239 7.43 -9.10 10.98
CA GLU A 239 6.83 -10.43 10.84
C GLU A 239 6.28 -10.68 9.44
N TRP A 240 5.82 -9.62 8.77
CA TRP A 240 5.20 -9.70 7.47
C TRP A 240 5.59 -8.55 6.57
N VAL A 241 5.56 -8.79 5.26
CA VAL A 241 5.60 -7.74 4.24
C VAL A 241 4.55 -8.05 3.20
N TRP A 242 3.77 -7.01 2.88
CA TRP A 242 2.69 -7.06 1.91
C TRP A 242 3.16 -6.39 0.62
N LEU A 243 3.25 -7.19 -0.44
CA LEU A 243 3.61 -6.78 -1.79
C LEU A 243 2.32 -6.51 -2.55
N TRP A 244 2.00 -5.23 -2.75
CA TRP A 244 0.78 -4.84 -3.47
C TRP A 244 1.05 -4.82 -4.97
N GLU A 245 0.48 -5.79 -5.67
CA GLU A 245 0.54 -5.88 -7.12
C GLU A 245 -0.85 -5.75 -7.69
N ASP A 246 -1.00 -5.17 -8.88
CA ASP A 246 -2.33 -4.79 -9.37
C ASP A 246 -2.40 -5.03 -10.87
N MET A 247 -2.11 -6.28 -11.23
CA MET A 247 -1.78 -6.73 -12.57
C MET A 247 -2.78 -7.73 -13.15
N CYS A 248 -3.94 -7.91 -12.53
CA CYS A 248 -5.00 -8.81 -13.00
C CYS A 248 -6.37 -8.13 -13.02
N TYR A 249 -7.34 -8.82 -13.62
CA TYR A 249 -8.77 -8.51 -13.61
C TYR A 249 -9.57 -9.81 -13.50
N ASN A 250 -10.89 -9.75 -13.50
CA ASN A 250 -11.74 -10.91 -13.24
C ASN A 250 -11.62 -12.09 -14.25
N LYS A 251 -10.98 -11.90 -15.42
CA LYS A 251 -10.77 -12.98 -16.40
C LYS A 251 -9.30 -13.36 -16.64
N GLY A 252 -8.35 -12.78 -15.91
CA GLY A 252 -6.94 -13.16 -16.01
C GLY A 252 -5.99 -12.02 -15.70
N SER A 253 -4.73 -12.19 -16.11
CA SER A 253 -3.71 -11.17 -16.00
C SER A 253 -3.87 -10.08 -17.06
N LEU A 254 -3.43 -8.87 -16.72
CA LEU A 254 -3.27 -7.73 -17.62
C LEU A 254 -1.92 -7.78 -18.36
N VAL A 255 -1.06 -8.72 -17.99
CA VAL A 255 0.31 -8.85 -18.48
C VAL A 255 0.71 -10.32 -18.58
N SER A 256 1.28 -10.73 -19.72
CA SER A 256 1.56 -12.15 -19.97
C SER A 256 2.50 -12.79 -18.94
N PRO A 257 2.34 -14.09 -18.61
CA PRO A 257 3.27 -14.81 -17.75
C PRO A 257 4.72 -14.77 -18.24
N ALA A 258 4.93 -14.70 -19.57
CA ALA A 258 6.26 -14.57 -20.16
C ALA A 258 6.92 -13.22 -19.82
N PHE A 259 6.12 -12.14 -19.84
CA PHE A 259 6.58 -10.82 -19.42
C PHE A 259 6.93 -10.82 -17.93
N VAL A 260 6.05 -11.36 -17.07
CA VAL A 260 6.28 -11.45 -15.62
C VAL A 260 7.58 -12.20 -15.32
N LYS A 261 7.78 -13.38 -15.93
CA LYS A 261 9.00 -14.19 -15.78
C LYS A 261 10.27 -13.45 -16.19
N LYS A 262 10.21 -12.70 -17.29
CA LYS A 262 11.38 -12.00 -17.83
C LYS A 262 11.69 -10.71 -17.07
N TYR A 263 10.69 -9.88 -16.83
CA TYR A 263 10.89 -8.51 -16.38
C TYR A 263 10.63 -8.30 -14.89
N MET A 264 9.77 -9.10 -14.24
CA MET A 264 9.34 -8.88 -12.86
C MET A 264 9.96 -9.87 -11.87
N VAL A 265 9.97 -11.18 -12.18
CA VAL A 265 10.51 -12.23 -11.29
C VAL A 265 11.94 -11.96 -10.79
N PRO A 266 12.90 -11.50 -11.62
CA PRO A 266 14.24 -11.21 -11.12
C PRO A 266 14.26 -10.08 -10.07
N LYS A 267 13.32 -9.13 -10.17
CA LYS A 267 13.19 -7.99 -9.25
C LYS A 267 12.48 -8.41 -7.98
N TYR A 268 11.41 -9.19 -8.08
CA TYR A 268 10.80 -9.84 -6.90
C TYR A 268 11.83 -10.64 -6.12
N ARG A 269 12.68 -11.44 -6.79
CA ARG A 269 13.69 -12.25 -6.12
C ARG A 269 14.64 -11.42 -5.27
N LYS A 270 15.17 -10.30 -5.80
CA LYS A 270 16.03 -9.38 -5.02
C LYS A 270 15.35 -8.89 -3.74
N ILE A 271 14.06 -8.54 -3.81
CA ILE A 271 13.28 -8.09 -2.65
C ILE A 271 13.05 -9.23 -1.67
N VAL A 272 12.59 -10.39 -2.16
CA VAL A 272 12.34 -11.59 -1.35
C VAL A 272 13.62 -12.05 -0.64
N ASP A 273 14.76 -12.06 -1.31
CA ASP A 273 16.04 -12.43 -0.70
C ASP A 273 16.43 -11.47 0.45
N LEU A 274 16.18 -10.16 0.30
CA LEU A 274 16.37 -9.18 1.37
C LEU A 274 15.44 -9.47 2.56
N LEU A 275 14.17 -9.74 2.28
CA LEU A 275 13.16 -10.00 3.32
C LEU A 275 13.48 -11.29 4.10
N LEU A 276 13.77 -12.38 3.40
CA LEU A 276 14.10 -13.67 4.00
C LEU A 276 15.41 -13.61 4.79
N SER A 277 16.45 -12.93 4.28
CA SER A 277 17.73 -12.78 5.00
C SER A 277 17.61 -11.95 6.28
N ASN A 278 16.58 -11.11 6.39
CA ASN A 278 16.24 -10.36 7.61
C ASN A 278 15.15 -11.05 8.47
N GLY A 279 14.79 -12.30 8.16
CA GLY A 279 13.92 -13.13 8.98
C GLY A 279 12.41 -12.90 8.80
N VAL A 280 11.99 -12.14 7.78
CA VAL A 280 10.57 -12.00 7.44
C VAL A 280 10.08 -13.30 6.82
N LYS A 281 9.05 -13.93 7.39
CA LYS A 281 8.53 -15.21 6.90
C LYS A 281 7.19 -15.10 6.19
N ALA A 282 6.33 -14.16 6.60
CA ALA A 282 5.03 -13.98 5.96
C ALA A 282 5.17 -12.98 4.80
N LEU A 283 5.29 -13.50 3.59
CA LEU A 283 5.33 -12.70 2.36
C LEU A 283 3.97 -12.82 1.68
N ILE A 284 3.28 -11.69 1.54
CA ILE A 284 1.93 -11.65 0.98
C ILE A 284 2.03 -10.93 -0.36
N LEU A 285 1.88 -11.66 -1.45
CA LEU A 285 1.72 -11.07 -2.77
C LEU A 285 0.22 -10.95 -3.03
N ASP A 286 -0.25 -9.72 -3.03
CA ASP A 286 -1.65 -9.37 -3.20
C ASP A 286 -1.86 -8.85 -4.61
N CYS A 287 -2.89 -9.35 -5.28
CA CYS A 287 -3.29 -8.87 -6.60
C CYS A 287 -4.76 -9.14 -6.83
N ASP A 288 -5.52 -8.06 -7.05
CA ASP A 288 -6.92 -8.14 -7.39
C ASP A 288 -7.12 -8.84 -8.74
N GLY A 289 -8.16 -9.67 -8.84
CA GLY A 289 -8.50 -10.40 -10.06
C GLY A 289 -8.06 -11.87 -10.06
N ASN A 290 -7.97 -12.46 -11.26
CA ASN A 290 -7.57 -13.85 -11.44
C ASN A 290 -6.06 -13.95 -11.68
N THR A 291 -5.34 -14.51 -10.71
CA THR A 291 -3.88 -14.70 -10.71
C THR A 291 -3.42 -16.09 -11.13
N GLU A 292 -4.34 -17.02 -11.45
CA GLU A 292 -4.03 -18.45 -11.64
C GLU A 292 -2.97 -18.75 -12.71
N GLU A 293 -2.82 -17.88 -13.72
CA GLU A 293 -1.87 -18.10 -14.81
C GLU A 293 -0.43 -17.59 -14.56
N LEU A 294 -0.21 -16.85 -13.46
CA LEU A 294 1.04 -16.13 -13.17
C LEU A 294 2.05 -16.94 -12.33
#